data_AF-A0A067SL71-F1
#
_entry.id   AF-A0A067SL71-F1
#
_cell.length_a   1.000
_cell.length_b   1.000
_cell.length_c   1.000
_cell.angle_alpha   90.00
_cell.angle_beta   90.00
_cell.angle_gamma   90.00
#
_symmetry.space_group_name_H-M   'P 1'
#
loop_
_entity.id
_entity.type
_entity.pdbx_description
1 polymer ?
#
loop_
_entity_poly.entity_id
_entity_poly.type
_entity_poly.pdbx_seq_one_letter_code
_entity_poly.pdbx_strand_id
1 'polypeptide(L)'
;MFWTTLATCTVLGLQMLRAFAGPVDSSTTDVDELVMTPGGLIPKSNIHAVPYGATVHHTPSQVQIIGTDGAILHTAQISNGVKKINIAPTAPGTAPRALQSGYIAFANWRNTAASQITSFTTVWPVPSTPTSWNGQLLYWFNGLVPDSFDAILQPVLQYGVSPAGGGEYYSIASWFVVGSNAYHSSLTRVSVGQQLTGVMTLNSISSTYNWNSIFTGVSASSLSISTAEVLDWAYEALEIYTTSIPSNLPAGHTAMTGINIANGATHPASIPWSPSSDPGDSVFMSITSTSSTSGAVQITYPQ
;
A
#
# COMPACT_ATOMS: atom_id res chain seq x y z
N MET A 1 11.63 75.52 -46.20
CA MET A 1 13.01 75.23 -45.76
C MET A 1 13.24 73.74 -45.99
N PHE A 2 14.15 73.45 -46.93
CA PHE A 2 14.76 72.16 -47.30
C PHE A 2 13.93 70.90 -47.60
N TRP A 3 14.12 70.46 -48.85
CA TRP A 3 13.94 69.11 -49.40
C TRP A 3 14.94 68.09 -48.82
N THR A 4 14.59 66.79 -48.83
CA THR A 4 15.22 65.70 -49.62
C THR A 4 14.49 64.34 -49.35
N THR A 5 13.85 63.66 -50.33
CA THR A 5 14.35 62.55 -51.22
C THR A 5 15.00 61.39 -50.44
N LEU A 6 14.83 60.07 -50.67
CA LEU A 6 14.03 59.15 -51.51
C LEU A 6 14.69 57.76 -51.29
N ALA A 7 13.96 56.65 -51.24
CA ALA A 7 14.26 55.39 -51.96
C ALA A 7 13.35 54.22 -51.50
N THR A 8 12.33 53.83 -52.27
CA THR A 8 12.30 52.74 -53.28
C THR A 8 12.39 51.32 -52.71
N CYS A 9 11.31 50.53 -52.81
CA CYS A 9 11.20 49.38 -53.72
C CYS A 9 10.09 48.39 -53.28
N THR A 10 9.10 48.28 -54.16
CA THR A 10 8.16 47.17 -54.38
C THR A 10 8.80 45.78 -54.38
N VAL A 11 8.04 44.73 -53.98
CA VAL A 11 7.60 43.62 -54.86
C VAL A 11 6.94 42.47 -54.06
N LEU A 12 5.75 42.10 -54.53
CA LEU A 12 5.03 40.80 -54.54
C LEU A 12 5.17 39.79 -53.38
N GLY A 13 4.01 39.46 -52.79
CA GLY A 13 3.26 38.27 -53.21
C GLY A 13 3.51 36.97 -52.44
N LEU A 14 2.55 36.58 -51.59
CA LEU A 14 1.82 35.31 -51.70
C LEU A 14 0.62 35.31 -50.74
N GLN A 15 -0.58 35.14 -51.28
CA GLN A 15 -1.71 34.69 -50.47
C GLN A 15 -1.54 33.20 -50.18
N MET A 16 -1.74 32.77 -48.93
CA MET A 16 -2.27 31.44 -48.66
C MET A 16 -3.20 31.47 -47.43
N LEU A 17 -4.42 31.02 -47.70
CA LEU A 17 -5.46 30.46 -46.83
C LEU A 17 -5.37 30.71 -45.32
N ARG A 18 -6.40 31.40 -44.80
CA ARG A 18 -6.89 31.20 -43.44
C ARG A 18 -7.45 29.78 -43.32
N ALA A 19 -6.65 28.86 -42.78
CA ALA A 19 -7.18 27.66 -42.16
C ALA A 19 -7.62 28.03 -40.74
N PHE A 20 -8.90 27.78 -40.42
CA PHE A 20 -9.38 27.79 -39.05
C PHE A 20 -8.61 26.72 -38.27
N ALA A 21 -7.63 27.13 -37.47
CA ALA A 21 -7.16 26.31 -36.38
C ALA A 21 -8.28 26.31 -35.32
N GLY A 22 -9.13 25.30 -35.35
CA GLY A 22 -9.85 24.90 -34.14
C GLY A 22 -8.82 24.59 -33.04
N PRO A 23 -9.19 24.69 -31.76
CA PRO A 23 -8.30 24.25 -30.70
C PRO A 23 -7.94 22.80 -31.00
N VAL A 24 -6.66 22.56 -31.24
CA VAL A 24 -6.10 21.21 -31.17
C VAL A 24 -6.36 20.79 -29.74
N ASP A 25 -7.37 19.94 -29.57
CA ASP A 25 -7.52 19.16 -28.35
C ASP A 25 -6.18 18.48 -28.16
N SER A 26 -5.42 19.02 -27.23
CA SER A 26 -4.19 18.43 -26.76
C SER A 26 -4.67 17.29 -25.89
N SER A 27 -5.08 16.19 -26.52
CA SER A 27 -5.16 14.89 -25.86
C SER A 27 -3.71 14.47 -25.58
N THR A 28 -3.05 15.18 -24.68
CA THR A 28 -2.04 14.58 -23.84
C THR A 28 -2.77 13.43 -23.16
N THR A 29 -2.43 12.21 -23.52
CA THR A 29 -2.70 11.02 -22.70
C THR A 29 -2.41 11.40 -21.26
N ASP A 30 -3.46 11.64 -20.49
CA ASP A 30 -3.41 11.96 -19.07
C ASP A 30 -2.95 10.68 -18.39
N VAL A 31 -1.64 10.53 -18.20
CA VAL A 31 -1.08 9.38 -17.50
C VAL A 31 -1.49 9.59 -16.04
N ASP A 32 -2.44 8.79 -15.57
CA ASP A 32 -2.94 8.91 -14.20
C ASP A 32 -1.77 8.87 -13.21
N GLU A 33 -1.77 9.84 -12.29
CA GLU A 33 -0.72 10.04 -11.30
C GLU A 33 -0.60 8.78 -10.44
N LEU A 34 0.57 8.15 -10.42
CA LEU A 34 0.84 7.05 -9.51
C LEU A 34 1.16 7.59 -8.12
N VAL A 35 0.48 7.06 -7.11
CA VAL A 35 0.65 7.44 -5.71
C VAL A 35 1.03 6.23 -4.85
N MET A 36 1.67 6.51 -3.72
CA MET A 36 2.30 5.52 -2.86
C MET A 36 1.30 4.96 -1.83
N THR A 37 0.85 3.73 -2.02
CA THR A 37 -0.02 3.01 -1.08
C THR A 37 0.79 1.94 -0.34
N PRO A 38 0.27 1.39 0.76
CA PRO A 38 0.81 0.13 1.28
C PRO A 38 0.78 -0.92 0.16
N GLY A 39 1.89 -1.65 -0.05
CA GLY A 39 1.99 -2.68 -1.08
C GLY A 39 2.25 -2.19 -2.51
N GLY A 40 2.42 -0.89 -2.78
CA GLY A 40 2.95 -0.44 -4.08
C GLY A 40 2.44 0.91 -4.58
N LEU A 41 2.80 1.20 -5.84
CA LEU A 41 2.31 2.36 -6.57
C LEU A 41 0.97 2.05 -7.26
N ILE A 42 -0.04 2.87 -7.01
CA ILE A 42 -1.40 2.71 -7.52
C ILE A 42 -1.82 4.00 -8.24
N PRO A 43 -2.51 3.93 -9.39
CA PRO A 43 -3.10 5.11 -10.01
C PRO A 43 -4.05 5.80 -9.03
N LYS A 44 -3.92 7.12 -8.87
CA LYS A 44 -4.67 7.88 -7.88
C LYS A 44 -6.17 7.76 -8.06
N SER A 45 -6.65 7.60 -9.29
CA SER A 45 -8.06 7.39 -9.59
C SER A 45 -8.62 6.04 -9.11
N ASN A 46 -7.75 5.07 -8.80
CA ASN A 46 -8.10 3.72 -8.36
C ASN A 46 -7.99 3.52 -6.84
N ILE A 47 -8.04 4.60 -6.07
CA ILE A 47 -8.00 4.56 -4.61
C ILE A 47 -9.36 4.91 -4.06
N HIS A 48 -9.87 4.02 -3.23
CA HIS A 48 -11.26 4.07 -2.78
C HIS A 48 -11.36 3.93 -1.27
N ALA A 49 -11.93 4.95 -0.63
CA ALA A 49 -12.36 4.84 0.76
C ALA A 49 -13.57 3.91 0.84
N VAL A 50 -13.53 2.96 1.77
CA VAL A 50 -14.63 2.02 2.03
C VAL A 50 -15.46 2.56 3.19
N PRO A 51 -16.76 2.85 2.98
CA PRO A 51 -17.63 3.28 4.07
C PRO A 51 -17.69 2.25 5.19
N TYR A 52 -17.85 2.72 6.43
CA TYR A 52 -17.94 1.83 7.58
C TYR A 52 -19.09 0.82 7.42
N GLY A 53 -18.77 -0.46 7.60
CA GLY A 53 -19.71 -1.57 7.44
C GLY A 53 -19.91 -2.06 5.99
N ALA A 54 -19.40 -1.34 4.98
CA ALA A 54 -19.38 -1.83 3.61
C ALA A 54 -18.37 -2.98 3.45
N THR A 55 -18.55 -3.80 2.42
CA THR A 55 -17.67 -4.93 2.09
C THR A 55 -17.03 -4.74 0.72
N VAL A 56 -15.75 -5.07 0.61
CA VAL A 56 -15.05 -5.15 -0.68
C VAL A 56 -15.20 -6.58 -1.24
N HIS A 57 -15.93 -6.73 -2.34
CA HIS A 57 -16.16 -8.01 -3.00
C HIS A 57 -15.25 -8.15 -4.22
N HIS A 58 -14.25 -9.01 -4.12
CA HIS A 58 -13.26 -9.33 -5.14
C HIS A 58 -13.59 -10.65 -5.86
N THR A 59 -13.70 -10.58 -7.18
CA THR A 59 -13.77 -11.73 -8.10
C THR A 59 -12.59 -11.65 -9.08
N PRO A 60 -12.30 -12.73 -9.84
CA PRO A 60 -11.18 -12.72 -10.79
C PRO A 60 -11.21 -11.61 -11.86
N SER A 61 -12.36 -10.97 -12.09
CA SER A 61 -12.52 -9.95 -13.14
C SER A 61 -12.87 -8.56 -12.62
N GLN A 62 -13.26 -8.43 -11.34
CA GLN A 62 -13.70 -7.14 -10.81
C GLN A 62 -13.66 -7.07 -9.29
N VAL A 63 -13.69 -5.85 -8.78
CA VAL A 63 -13.91 -5.53 -7.38
C VAL A 63 -15.10 -4.61 -7.24
N GLN A 64 -15.94 -4.87 -6.24
CA GLN A 64 -17.08 -4.04 -5.90
C GLN A 64 -17.01 -3.58 -4.46
N ILE A 65 -17.46 -2.36 -4.17
CA ILE A 65 -17.78 -1.94 -2.81
C ILE A 65 -19.28 -2.10 -2.63
N ILE A 66 -19.70 -2.95 -1.70
CA ILE A 66 -21.10 -3.23 -1.41
C ILE A 66 -21.44 -2.59 -0.07
N GLY A 67 -22.41 -1.68 -0.07
CA GLY A 67 -22.93 -1.00 1.10
C GLY A 67 -23.63 -1.95 2.07
N THR A 68 -23.88 -1.47 3.30
CA THR A 68 -24.58 -2.24 4.35
C THR A 68 -26.04 -2.57 3.99
N ASP A 69 -26.63 -1.81 3.07
CA ASP A 69 -27.95 -2.02 2.48
C ASP A 69 -27.95 -2.96 1.27
N GLY A 70 -26.78 -3.47 0.87
CA GLY A 70 -26.58 -4.31 -0.31
C GLY A 70 -26.42 -3.55 -1.62
N ALA A 71 -26.41 -2.20 -1.61
CA ALA A 71 -26.20 -1.41 -2.81
C ALA A 71 -24.74 -1.50 -3.28
N ILE A 72 -24.52 -1.60 -4.59
CA ILE A 72 -23.17 -1.49 -5.16
C ILE A 72 -22.81 0.01 -5.21
N LEU A 73 -21.82 0.40 -4.41
CA LEU A 73 -21.34 1.78 -4.30
C LEU A 73 -20.24 2.09 -5.32
N HIS A 74 -19.50 1.07 -5.73
CA HIS A 74 -18.39 1.20 -6.67
C HIS A 74 -18.13 -0.13 -7.38
N THR A 75 -17.62 -0.08 -8.61
CA THR A 75 -17.12 -1.25 -9.36
C THR A 75 -15.87 -0.86 -10.14
N ALA A 76 -14.79 -1.61 -9.95
CA ALA A 76 -13.56 -1.53 -10.73
C ALA A 76 -13.31 -2.86 -11.43
N GLN A 77 -12.84 -2.82 -12.67
CA GLN A 77 -12.45 -4.03 -13.39
C GLN A 77 -11.01 -4.41 -13.02
N ILE A 78 -10.76 -5.71 -12.92
CA ILE A 78 -9.41 -6.29 -12.85
C ILE A 78 -9.09 -6.79 -14.25
N SER A 79 -8.20 -6.10 -14.96
CA SER A 79 -7.74 -6.56 -16.26
C SER A 79 -6.81 -7.77 -16.10
N ASN A 80 -7.08 -8.83 -16.84
CA ASN A 80 -6.16 -9.95 -16.97
C ASN A 80 -4.81 -9.44 -17.49
N GLY A 81 -3.75 -9.57 -16.69
CA GLY A 81 -2.41 -9.09 -17.03
C GLY A 81 -2.01 -7.75 -16.41
N VAL A 82 -2.81 -7.18 -15.51
CA VAL A 82 -2.31 -6.12 -14.60
C VAL A 82 -1.12 -6.69 -13.83
N LYS A 83 -0.03 -5.91 -13.80
CA LYS A 83 1.23 -6.32 -13.18
C LYS A 83 0.94 -6.87 -11.78
N LYS A 84 1.53 -8.03 -11.50
CA LYS A 84 1.70 -8.56 -10.13
C LYS A 84 2.02 -7.39 -9.21
N ILE A 85 1.56 -7.41 -7.97
CA ILE A 85 2.16 -6.53 -6.96
C ILE A 85 3.67 -6.71 -7.13
N ASN A 86 4.38 -5.64 -7.52
CA ASN A 86 5.73 -5.78 -8.09
C ASN A 86 6.67 -6.30 -7.00
N ILE A 87 6.97 -7.60 -7.00
CA ILE A 87 7.93 -8.21 -6.08
C ILE A 87 9.25 -8.47 -6.87
N ALA A 88 10.07 -7.41 -6.99
CA ALA A 88 11.49 -7.31 -7.45
C ALA A 88 11.90 -7.73 -8.91
N PRO A 89 13.10 -7.36 -9.46
CA PRO A 89 13.97 -6.17 -9.30
C PRO A 89 14.43 -5.48 -10.63
N THR A 90 14.70 -4.16 -10.69
CA THR A 90 15.96 -3.55 -11.27
C THR A 90 16.09 -2.00 -11.19
N ALA A 91 17.23 -1.54 -10.63
CA ALA A 91 18.16 -0.42 -10.98
C ALA A 91 17.74 1.07 -11.18
N PRO A 92 18.65 2.05 -10.92
CA PRO A 92 18.34 3.30 -10.24
C PRO A 92 18.28 4.57 -11.12
N GLY A 93 17.47 5.54 -10.68
CA GLY A 93 17.50 6.94 -11.11
C GLY A 93 16.99 7.85 -9.98
N THR A 94 17.68 8.97 -9.75
CA THR A 94 17.47 9.96 -8.69
C THR A 94 16.05 10.56 -8.66
N ALA A 95 15.22 10.15 -7.70
CA ALA A 95 13.85 10.59 -7.35
C ALA A 95 13.54 10.12 -5.88
N PRO A 96 12.44 10.51 -5.20
CA PRO A 96 11.96 9.82 -3.99
C PRO A 96 12.18 8.32 -4.13
N ARG A 97 12.70 7.67 -3.08
CA ARG A 97 13.27 6.31 -3.15
C ARG A 97 12.45 5.50 -4.13
N ALA A 98 13.06 5.08 -5.25
CA ALA A 98 12.37 4.35 -6.30
C ALA A 98 12.02 2.94 -5.81
N LEU A 99 11.07 2.87 -4.89
CA LEU A 99 10.42 1.66 -4.46
C LEU A 99 9.52 1.23 -5.58
N GLN A 100 10.06 0.39 -6.45
CA GLN A 100 9.25 -0.33 -7.42
C GLN A 100 8.19 -1.21 -6.73
N SER A 101 8.38 -1.56 -5.46
CA SER A 101 7.68 -2.66 -4.77
C SER A 101 7.06 -2.33 -3.41
N GLY A 102 7.28 -1.15 -2.84
CA GLY A 102 6.85 -0.83 -1.47
C GLY A 102 7.71 -1.42 -0.35
N TYR A 103 8.23 -2.64 -0.47
CA TYR A 103 8.94 -3.30 0.64
C TYR A 103 10.42 -2.89 0.82
N ILE A 104 10.81 -2.54 2.06
CA ILE A 104 12.20 -2.30 2.48
C ILE A 104 12.75 -3.44 3.32
N ALA A 105 12.01 -3.80 4.36
CA ALA A 105 12.38 -4.85 5.29
C ALA A 105 11.13 -5.63 5.62
N PHE A 106 11.17 -6.95 5.47
CA PHE A 106 10.02 -7.82 5.71
C PHE A 106 10.45 -9.20 6.13
N ALA A 107 9.55 -9.93 6.78
CA ALA A 107 9.64 -11.36 6.98
C ALA A 107 8.39 -11.99 6.38
N ASN A 108 8.54 -13.06 5.59
CA ASN A 108 7.39 -13.79 5.04
C ASN A 108 7.42 -15.27 5.39
N TRP A 109 6.24 -15.89 5.32
CA TRP A 109 6.07 -17.32 5.45
C TRP A 109 4.85 -17.74 4.64
N ARG A 110 4.96 -18.85 3.92
CA ARG A 110 3.82 -19.48 3.23
C ARG A 110 3.28 -20.64 4.03
N ASN A 111 1.98 -20.64 4.25
CA ASN A 111 1.26 -21.80 4.74
C ASN A 111 1.12 -22.87 3.64
N THR A 112 1.81 -24.00 3.81
CA THR A 112 1.70 -25.15 2.89
C THR A 112 0.81 -26.27 3.44
N ALA A 113 0.18 -26.07 4.61
CA ALA A 113 -0.72 -27.04 5.21
C ALA A 113 -2.06 -27.10 4.45
N ALA A 114 -2.76 -28.25 4.55
CA ALA A 114 -4.08 -28.41 3.95
C ALA A 114 -5.14 -27.48 4.56
N SER A 115 -4.98 -27.10 5.83
CA SER A 115 -5.81 -26.08 6.47
C SER A 115 -5.24 -24.69 6.20
N GLN A 116 -6.05 -23.82 5.62
CA GLN A 116 -5.70 -22.43 5.37
C GLN A 116 -5.55 -21.62 6.65
N ILE A 117 -4.90 -20.46 6.53
CA ILE A 117 -4.87 -19.46 7.59
C ILE A 117 -6.30 -18.99 7.86
N THR A 118 -6.65 -18.84 9.14
CA THR A 118 -7.96 -18.37 9.60
C THR A 118 -7.86 -17.18 10.53
N SER A 119 -6.70 -16.95 11.14
CA SER A 119 -6.40 -15.75 11.89
C SER A 119 -4.92 -15.43 11.79
N PHE A 120 -4.59 -14.15 11.68
CA PHE A 120 -3.24 -13.63 11.78
C PHE A 120 -3.28 -12.35 12.63
N THR A 121 -2.70 -12.41 13.82
CA THR A 121 -2.59 -11.30 14.78
C THR A 121 -1.14 -10.96 15.05
N THR A 122 -0.83 -9.66 15.13
CA THR A 122 0.48 -9.16 15.57
C THR A 122 0.31 -7.93 16.45
N VAL A 123 1.22 -7.76 17.42
CA VAL A 123 1.23 -6.71 18.43
C VAL A 123 2.53 -5.90 18.34
N TRP A 124 2.44 -4.60 18.11
CA TRP A 124 3.61 -3.73 18.03
C TRP A 124 3.33 -2.32 18.57
N PRO A 125 4.32 -1.66 19.21
CA PRO A 125 4.16 -0.28 19.64
C PRO A 125 4.28 0.66 18.44
N VAL A 126 3.59 1.80 18.49
CA VAL A 126 3.87 2.91 17.57
C VAL A 126 5.32 3.37 17.79
N PRO A 127 6.19 3.38 16.75
CA PRO A 127 7.59 3.74 16.90
C PRO A 127 7.78 5.19 17.37
N SER A 128 9.00 5.54 17.80
CA SER A 128 9.37 6.93 18.01
C SER A 128 9.25 7.73 16.72
N THR A 129 8.72 8.94 16.78
CA THR A 129 8.70 9.86 15.63
C THR A 129 10.13 10.08 15.09
N PRO A 130 10.31 10.14 13.75
CA PRO A 130 11.55 10.63 13.16
C PRO A 130 11.99 11.98 13.75
N THR A 131 13.31 12.20 13.81
CA THR A 131 13.86 13.43 14.41
C THR A 131 13.58 14.70 13.59
N SER A 132 13.25 14.55 12.31
CA SER A 132 12.86 15.67 11.44
C SER A 132 11.77 15.23 10.47
N TRP A 133 10.93 16.18 10.04
CA TRP A 133 9.91 15.97 9.03
C TRP A 133 10.35 16.55 7.69
N ASN A 134 10.45 15.68 6.69
CA ASN A 134 10.85 16.00 5.33
C ASN A 134 9.87 15.40 4.30
N GLY A 135 8.64 15.08 4.73
CA GLY A 135 7.63 14.43 3.89
C GLY A 135 7.72 12.91 3.87
N GLN A 136 8.22 12.27 4.95
CA GLN A 136 8.35 10.82 5.05
C GLN A 136 6.99 10.14 4.91
N LEU A 137 6.95 9.02 4.18
CA LEU A 137 5.83 8.11 4.13
C LEU A 137 6.33 6.71 4.44
N LEU A 138 5.88 6.19 5.57
CA LEU A 138 6.32 4.93 6.16
C LEU A 138 5.08 4.07 6.47
N TYR A 139 5.15 2.76 6.22
CA TYR A 139 4.09 1.82 6.59
C TYR A 139 4.64 0.63 7.38
N TRP A 140 3.94 0.24 8.45
CA TRP A 140 4.18 -0.98 9.22
C TRP A 140 2.92 -1.82 9.25
N PHE A 141 3.05 -3.11 8.99
CA PHE A 141 1.89 -4.00 8.98
C PHE A 141 2.26 -5.48 9.10
N ASN A 142 1.30 -6.25 9.58
CA ASN A 142 1.18 -7.65 9.23
C ASN A 142 0.25 -7.79 8.01
N GLY A 143 0.52 -8.73 7.10
CA GLY A 143 -0.17 -8.83 5.81
C GLY A 143 -0.48 -10.26 5.38
N LEU A 144 -1.57 -10.44 4.64
CA LEU A 144 -1.96 -11.70 4.02
C LEU A 144 -2.04 -11.55 2.50
N VAL A 145 -1.38 -12.44 1.76
CA VAL A 145 -1.19 -12.39 0.30
C VAL A 145 -1.57 -13.74 -0.32
N PRO A 146 -2.25 -13.79 -1.48
CA PRO A 146 -2.49 -15.03 -2.22
C PRO A 146 -1.27 -15.44 -3.06
N ASP A 147 -1.22 -16.70 -3.48
CA ASP A 147 -0.19 -17.24 -4.38
C ASP A 147 -0.04 -16.52 -5.73
N SER A 148 -1.08 -15.82 -6.19
CA SER A 148 -1.03 -14.99 -7.40
C SER A 148 -0.15 -13.73 -7.20
N PHE A 149 0.05 -13.32 -5.95
CA PHE A 149 0.71 -12.07 -5.55
C PHE A 149 0.11 -10.83 -6.23
N ASP A 150 -1.17 -10.85 -6.56
CA ASP A 150 -1.87 -9.69 -7.10
C ASP A 150 -2.70 -8.94 -6.05
N ALA A 151 -2.84 -9.50 -4.84
CA ALA A 151 -3.57 -8.89 -3.74
C ALA A 151 -2.83 -8.90 -2.40
N ILE A 152 -3.20 -7.99 -1.49
CA ILE A 152 -2.76 -8.01 -0.09
C ILE A 152 -3.84 -7.41 0.81
N LEU A 153 -4.16 -8.11 1.90
CA LEU A 153 -4.96 -7.61 3.02
C LEU A 153 -4.04 -7.27 4.19
N GLN A 154 -4.19 -6.09 4.80
CA GLN A 154 -3.26 -5.62 5.84
C GLN A 154 -3.90 -4.56 6.76
N PRO A 155 -3.83 -4.70 8.09
CA PRO A 155 -3.94 -3.55 9.00
C PRO A 155 -2.61 -2.78 9.01
N VAL A 156 -2.66 -1.49 8.68
CA VAL A 156 -1.48 -0.65 8.45
C VAL A 156 -1.39 0.49 9.45
N LEU A 157 -0.22 0.62 10.09
CA LEU A 157 0.24 1.85 10.72
C LEU A 157 1.01 2.66 9.68
N GLN A 158 0.63 3.92 9.47
CA GLN A 158 1.40 4.86 8.66
C GLN A 158 1.99 5.99 9.50
N TYR A 159 3.11 6.52 9.02
CA TYR A 159 3.58 7.87 9.35
C TYR A 159 3.73 8.64 8.04
N GLY A 160 3.06 9.77 7.90
CA GLY A 160 3.14 10.61 6.72
C GLY A 160 1.82 10.88 6.01
N VAL A 161 1.93 11.47 4.82
CA VAL A 161 0.78 11.78 3.95
C VAL A 161 0.67 10.67 2.88
N SER A 162 -0.47 10.00 2.85
CA SER A 162 -0.84 9.04 1.82
C SER A 162 -2.14 9.46 1.13
N PRO A 163 -2.58 8.75 0.08
CA PRO A 163 -3.88 9.00 -0.54
C PRO A 163 -5.08 8.88 0.41
N ALA A 164 -4.94 8.13 1.51
CA ALA A 164 -5.99 8.03 2.53
C ALA A 164 -5.95 9.21 3.54
N GLY A 165 -4.98 10.11 3.42
CA GLY A 165 -4.75 11.25 4.31
C GLY A 165 -3.52 11.06 5.18
N GLY A 166 -3.48 11.74 6.33
CA GLY A 166 -2.35 11.71 7.25
C GLY A 166 -1.63 13.06 7.35
N GLY A 167 -0.37 13.01 7.72
CA GLY A 167 0.44 14.19 8.00
C GLY A 167 1.69 13.82 8.79
N GLU A 168 2.27 14.81 9.47
CA GLU A 168 3.36 14.62 10.43
C GLU A 168 2.85 13.99 11.75
N TYR A 169 2.22 12.82 11.62
CA TYR A 169 1.70 12.04 12.74
C TYR A 169 1.46 10.58 12.32
N TYR A 170 1.35 9.71 13.31
CA TYR A 170 0.97 8.33 13.10
C TYR A 170 -0.54 8.16 12.98
N SER A 171 -0.98 7.34 12.02
CA SER A 171 -2.38 6.94 11.89
C SER A 171 -2.50 5.50 11.41
N ILE A 172 -3.59 4.86 11.78
CA ILE A 172 -3.90 3.48 11.39
C ILE A 172 -5.11 3.43 10.46
N ALA A 173 -5.09 2.48 9.53
CA ALA A 173 -6.22 2.04 8.71
C ALA A 173 -5.96 0.62 8.20
N SER A 174 -6.99 -0.10 7.81
CA SER A 174 -6.84 -1.36 7.10
C SER A 174 -6.97 -1.14 5.60
N TRP A 175 -6.16 -1.87 4.84
CA TRP A 175 -6.08 -1.79 3.40
C TRP A 175 -6.28 -3.16 2.76
N PHE A 176 -6.94 -3.15 1.60
CA PHE A 176 -6.93 -4.25 0.64
C PHE A 176 -6.48 -3.68 -0.70
N VAL A 177 -5.34 -4.15 -1.20
CA VAL A 177 -4.80 -3.74 -2.50
C VAL A 177 -4.91 -4.94 -3.42
N VAL A 178 -5.42 -4.74 -4.63
CA VAL A 178 -5.59 -5.81 -5.62
C VAL A 178 -5.46 -5.27 -7.05
N GLY A 179 -4.56 -5.88 -7.82
CA GLY A 179 -4.18 -5.43 -9.15
C GLY A 179 -3.74 -3.97 -9.12
N SER A 180 -4.50 -3.09 -9.79
CA SER A 180 -4.24 -1.66 -9.85
C SER A 180 -5.18 -0.83 -8.97
N ASN A 181 -5.83 -1.43 -7.98
CA ASN A 181 -6.81 -0.78 -7.11
C ASN A 181 -6.41 -0.89 -5.64
N ALA A 182 -6.74 0.12 -4.84
CA ALA A 182 -6.56 0.11 -3.39
C ALA A 182 -7.84 0.54 -2.68
N TYR A 183 -8.19 -0.20 -1.64
CA TYR A 183 -9.37 0.00 -0.81
C TYR A 183 -8.93 0.18 0.63
N HIS A 184 -9.42 1.21 1.32
CA HIS A 184 -9.01 1.45 2.71
C HIS A 184 -10.16 1.87 3.61
N SER A 185 -10.05 1.52 4.89
CA SER A 185 -10.93 2.03 5.93
C SER A 185 -10.55 3.46 6.34
N SER A 186 -11.26 4.03 7.32
CA SER A 186 -11.01 5.40 7.78
C SER A 186 -9.74 5.49 8.62
N LEU A 187 -8.96 6.56 8.43
CA LEU A 187 -7.79 6.82 9.25
C LEU A 187 -8.16 7.18 10.68
N THR A 188 -7.46 6.57 11.63
CA THR A 188 -7.51 6.97 13.05
C THR A 188 -6.11 7.35 13.49
N ARG A 189 -5.94 8.56 14.04
CA ARG A 189 -4.66 9.02 14.59
C ARG A 189 -4.31 8.22 15.85
N VAL A 190 -3.05 7.86 16.00
CA VAL A 190 -2.51 7.14 17.17
C VAL A 190 -1.30 7.86 17.73
N SER A 191 -0.94 7.55 18.97
CA SER A 191 0.17 8.20 19.68
C SER A 191 1.43 7.33 19.67
N VAL A 192 2.60 7.95 19.68
CA VAL A 192 3.89 7.26 19.88
C VAL A 192 3.84 6.38 21.13
N GLY A 193 4.38 5.18 21.05
CA GLY A 193 4.39 4.19 22.14
C GLY A 193 3.03 3.52 22.40
N GLN A 194 1.95 3.93 21.75
CA GLN A 194 0.66 3.23 21.85
C GLN A 194 0.83 1.80 21.35
N GLN A 195 0.37 0.83 22.14
CA GLN A 195 0.35 -0.56 21.73
C GLN A 195 -0.77 -0.78 20.71
N LEU A 196 -0.42 -1.31 19.53
CA LEU A 196 -1.36 -1.68 18.49
C LEU A 196 -1.46 -3.21 18.40
N THR A 197 -2.64 -3.68 17.99
CA THR A 197 -2.89 -5.10 17.69
C THR A 197 -3.64 -5.18 16.37
N GLY A 198 -2.90 -5.48 15.30
CA GLY A 198 -3.46 -5.74 13.97
C GLY A 198 -3.96 -7.17 13.88
N VAL A 199 -5.17 -7.37 13.39
CA VAL A 199 -5.84 -8.67 13.30
C VAL A 199 -6.48 -8.82 11.92
N MET A 200 -6.24 -9.96 11.29
CA MET A 200 -7.03 -10.44 10.17
C MET A 200 -7.70 -11.75 10.55
N THR A 201 -9.01 -11.87 10.33
CA THR A 201 -9.80 -13.06 10.67
C THR A 201 -10.62 -13.50 9.47
N LEU A 202 -10.57 -14.80 9.16
CA LEU A 202 -11.45 -15.44 8.21
C LEU A 202 -12.77 -15.74 8.91
N ASN A 203 -13.81 -14.97 8.57
CA ASN A 203 -15.11 -15.07 9.20
C ASN A 203 -15.92 -16.26 8.65
N SER A 204 -15.83 -16.51 7.34
CA SER A 204 -16.58 -17.59 6.70
C SER A 204 -16.00 -17.98 5.35
N ILE A 205 -16.22 -19.24 4.97
CA ILE A 205 -15.93 -19.78 3.65
C ILE A 205 -17.27 -20.16 3.01
N SER A 206 -17.52 -19.68 1.80
CA SER A 206 -18.64 -20.09 0.98
C SER A 206 -18.14 -20.36 -0.44
N SER A 207 -18.64 -19.63 -1.45
CA SER A 207 -17.99 -19.51 -2.76
C SER A 207 -16.76 -18.59 -2.73
N THR A 208 -16.57 -17.84 -1.64
CA THR A 208 -15.47 -16.90 -1.41
C THR A 208 -14.92 -17.04 0.01
N TYR A 209 -13.72 -16.50 0.24
CA TYR A 209 -13.09 -16.34 1.55
C TYR A 209 -13.43 -14.97 2.10
N ASN A 210 -14.20 -14.91 3.17
CA ASN A 210 -14.68 -13.67 3.76
C ASN A 210 -13.80 -13.31 4.95
N TRP A 211 -13.07 -12.22 4.83
CA TRP A 211 -12.10 -11.77 5.82
C TRP A 211 -12.52 -10.43 6.44
N ASN A 212 -12.04 -10.17 7.65
CA ASN A 212 -12.01 -8.83 8.21
C ASN A 212 -10.60 -8.49 8.68
N SER A 213 -10.12 -7.31 8.31
CA SER A 213 -8.88 -6.70 8.82
C SER A 213 -9.23 -5.55 9.75
N ILE A 214 -8.58 -5.46 10.91
CA ILE A 214 -8.89 -4.44 11.92
C ILE A 214 -7.72 -4.24 12.90
N PHE A 215 -7.62 -3.04 13.49
CA PHE A 215 -6.91 -2.84 14.75
C PHE A 215 -7.85 -3.00 15.95
N THR A 216 -7.50 -3.87 16.89
CA THR A 216 -8.31 -4.14 18.08
C THR A 216 -8.64 -2.85 18.84
N GLY A 217 -9.92 -2.64 19.16
CA GLY A 217 -10.40 -1.45 19.86
C GLY A 217 -10.62 -0.21 18.98
N VAL A 218 -10.36 -0.29 17.66
CA VAL A 218 -10.53 0.83 16.73
C VAL A 218 -11.46 0.43 15.58
N SER A 219 -12.77 0.53 15.82
CA SER A 219 -13.80 0.10 14.86
C SER A 219 -13.67 0.79 13.49
N ALA A 220 -13.28 2.06 13.46
CA ALA A 220 -13.08 2.83 12.23
C ALA A 220 -12.02 2.22 11.28
N SER A 221 -11.12 1.38 11.81
CA SER A 221 -10.11 0.68 11.01
C SER A 221 -10.65 -0.60 10.36
N SER A 222 -11.84 -1.08 10.72
CA SER A 222 -12.37 -2.35 10.20
C SER A 222 -12.57 -2.31 8.68
N LEU A 223 -12.07 -3.32 7.99
CA LEU A 223 -12.25 -3.53 6.55
C LEU A 223 -12.67 -4.97 6.31
N SER A 224 -13.91 -5.16 5.88
CA SER A 224 -14.44 -6.47 5.46
C SER A 224 -14.23 -6.68 3.98
N ILE A 225 -13.71 -7.85 3.61
CA ILE A 225 -13.51 -8.25 2.22
C ILE A 225 -14.06 -9.65 1.98
N SER A 226 -14.37 -9.95 0.72
CA SER A 226 -14.54 -11.32 0.25
C SER A 226 -13.74 -11.50 -1.02
N THR A 227 -12.92 -12.55 -1.11
CA THR A 227 -12.05 -12.83 -2.26
C THR A 227 -12.24 -14.26 -2.74
N ALA A 228 -12.04 -14.49 -4.05
CA ALA A 228 -12.03 -15.84 -4.62
C ALA A 228 -10.74 -16.62 -4.30
N GLU A 229 -9.71 -15.94 -3.82
CA GLU A 229 -8.38 -16.52 -3.59
C GLU A 229 -8.10 -16.84 -2.13
N VAL A 230 -7.32 -17.89 -1.90
CA VAL A 230 -6.81 -18.21 -0.57
C VAL A 230 -5.65 -17.26 -0.27
N LEU A 231 -5.65 -16.65 0.92
CA LEU A 231 -4.54 -15.84 1.39
C LEU A 231 -3.65 -16.70 2.29
N ASP A 232 -2.60 -17.29 1.72
CA ASP A 232 -1.74 -18.30 2.35
C ASP A 232 -0.34 -17.80 2.68
N TRP A 233 0.06 -16.63 2.18
CA TRP A 233 1.31 -15.98 2.55
C TRP A 233 1.08 -14.96 3.66
N ALA A 234 1.82 -15.11 4.76
CA ALA A 234 1.88 -14.15 5.85
C ALA A 234 3.13 -13.27 5.71
N TYR A 235 2.99 -11.98 5.99
CA TYR A 235 4.06 -10.99 5.99
C TYR A 235 4.07 -10.18 7.29
N GLU A 236 5.26 -9.79 7.73
CA GLU A 236 5.53 -8.69 8.66
C GLU A 236 6.44 -7.71 7.92
N ALA A 237 6.09 -6.42 7.83
CA ALA A 237 6.78 -5.53 6.90
C ALA A 237 6.92 -4.08 7.37
N LEU A 238 7.96 -3.44 6.83
CA LEU A 238 8.18 -2.00 6.75
C LEU A 238 8.35 -1.58 5.29
N GLU A 239 7.62 -0.53 4.91
CA GLU A 239 7.74 0.18 3.63
C GLU A 239 8.19 1.64 3.84
N ILE A 240 9.10 2.16 3.00
CA ILE A 240 9.69 3.51 3.14
C ILE A 240 9.75 4.22 1.78
N TYR A 241 8.78 5.10 1.51
CA TYR A 241 8.60 5.61 0.14
C TYR A 241 9.36 6.87 -0.20
N THR A 242 9.39 7.86 0.68
CA THR A 242 9.80 9.23 0.30
C THR A 242 11.12 9.65 0.93
N THR A 243 11.72 8.84 1.81
CA THR A 243 12.97 9.21 2.50
C THR A 243 14.15 8.32 2.14
N SER A 244 15.27 8.98 1.82
CA SER A 244 16.57 8.38 1.50
C SER A 244 17.64 8.71 2.55
N ILE A 245 17.25 9.42 3.63
CA ILE A 245 18.18 9.81 4.70
C ILE A 245 17.85 8.96 5.92
N PRO A 246 18.79 8.14 6.42
CA PRO A 246 18.57 7.30 7.60
C PRO A 246 17.99 8.03 8.82
N SER A 247 18.42 9.27 9.09
CA SER A 247 17.94 10.08 10.23
C SER A 247 16.47 10.52 10.14
N ASN A 248 15.84 10.33 8.98
CA ASN A 248 14.40 10.54 8.76
C ASN A 248 13.56 9.30 9.11
N LEU A 249 14.18 8.20 9.54
CA LEU A 249 13.50 7.04 10.08
C LEU A 249 13.36 7.18 11.61
N PRO A 250 12.44 6.42 12.24
CA PRO A 250 12.44 6.25 13.68
C PRO A 250 13.80 5.79 14.21
N ALA A 251 14.16 6.16 15.43
CA ALA A 251 15.34 5.63 16.08
C ALA A 251 15.05 4.25 16.72
N GLY A 252 16.10 3.45 16.90
CA GLY A 252 16.02 2.19 17.64
C GLY A 252 15.40 1.06 16.85
N HIS A 253 14.30 0.48 17.34
CA HIS A 253 13.65 -0.67 16.72
C HIS A 253 12.14 -0.67 16.96
N THR A 254 11.44 -1.43 16.12
CA THR A 254 10.03 -1.81 16.33
C THR A 254 9.95 -3.32 16.43
N ALA A 255 9.58 -3.80 17.62
CA ALA A 255 9.32 -5.21 17.86
C ALA A 255 7.88 -5.53 17.45
N MET A 256 7.73 -6.45 16.51
CA MET A 256 6.44 -7.01 16.10
C MET A 256 6.33 -8.37 16.79
N THR A 257 5.51 -8.41 17.84
CA THR A 257 5.46 -9.49 18.83
C THR A 257 4.06 -10.05 18.96
N GLY A 258 3.88 -11.09 19.78
CA GLY A 258 2.57 -11.71 19.95
C GLY A 258 2.00 -12.24 18.63
N ILE A 259 2.89 -12.55 17.67
CA ILE A 259 2.53 -13.08 16.36
C ILE A 259 1.81 -14.39 16.60
N ASN A 260 0.55 -14.43 16.21
CA ASN A 260 -0.32 -15.58 16.39
C ASN A 260 -1.02 -15.88 15.06
N ILE A 261 -0.69 -17.04 14.49
CA ILE A 261 -1.26 -17.51 13.22
C ILE A 261 -1.96 -18.85 13.47
N ALA A 262 -3.26 -18.90 13.15
CA ALA A 262 -4.07 -20.10 13.25
C ALA A 262 -4.42 -20.66 11.87
N ASN A 263 -4.24 -21.97 11.69
CA ASN A 263 -4.66 -22.75 10.54
C ASN A 263 -5.87 -23.61 10.92
N GLY A 264 -7.07 -23.19 10.52
CA GLY A 264 -8.31 -23.77 11.05
C GLY A 264 -8.38 -23.64 12.58
N ALA A 265 -8.63 -24.75 13.27
CA ALA A 265 -8.69 -24.80 14.74
C ALA A 265 -7.32 -25.04 15.42
N THR A 266 -6.23 -25.05 14.65
CA THR A 266 -4.89 -25.39 15.14
C THR A 266 -3.87 -24.31 14.80
N HIS A 267 -2.66 -24.42 15.34
CA HIS A 267 -1.53 -23.57 14.96
C HIS A 267 -0.47 -24.41 14.25
N PRO A 268 0.28 -23.85 13.27
CA PRO A 268 1.50 -24.46 12.77
C PRO A 268 2.45 -24.80 13.94
N ALA A 269 3.25 -25.87 13.83
CA ALA A 269 4.22 -26.20 14.88
C ALA A 269 5.29 -25.11 15.05
N SER A 270 5.66 -24.45 13.94
CA SER A 270 6.52 -23.27 13.91
C SER A 270 6.27 -22.48 12.62
N ILE A 271 6.71 -21.22 12.62
CA ILE A 271 6.69 -20.33 11.46
C ILE A 271 8.15 -20.02 11.09
N PRO A 272 8.75 -20.75 10.13
CA PRO A 272 10.09 -20.48 9.63
C PRO A 272 10.06 -19.25 8.71
N TRP A 273 9.99 -18.07 9.31
CA TRP A 273 10.04 -16.79 8.62
C TRP A 273 11.27 -16.70 7.70
N SER A 274 11.10 -16.10 6.52
CA SER A 274 12.18 -15.74 5.60
C SER A 274 12.38 -14.23 5.64
N PRO A 275 13.43 -13.72 6.30
CA PRO A 275 13.63 -12.29 6.46
C PRO A 275 14.36 -11.68 5.27
N SER A 276 14.01 -10.45 4.94
CA SER A 276 14.68 -9.58 3.99
C SER A 276 14.96 -8.24 4.69
N SER A 277 16.17 -7.74 4.52
CA SER A 277 16.66 -6.49 5.11
C SER A 277 17.13 -5.56 4.01
N ASP A 278 17.31 -4.29 4.36
CA ASP A 278 17.97 -3.30 3.51
C ASP A 278 19.27 -2.81 4.18
N PRO A 279 20.39 -3.52 3.96
CA PRO A 279 21.66 -3.13 4.54
C PRO A 279 22.21 -1.81 3.96
N GLY A 280 21.75 -1.39 2.77
CA GLY A 280 22.17 -0.14 2.15
C GLY A 280 21.74 1.07 2.98
N ASP A 281 20.55 0.97 3.57
CA ASP A 281 19.99 1.99 4.45
C ASP A 281 20.01 1.58 5.92
N SER A 282 20.78 0.55 6.29
CA SER A 282 20.90 0.07 7.68
C SER A 282 19.56 -0.27 8.36
N VAL A 283 18.59 -0.75 7.58
CA VAL A 283 17.31 -1.25 8.08
C VAL A 283 17.34 -2.78 8.08
N PHE A 284 17.18 -3.40 9.25
CA PHE A 284 17.30 -4.85 9.39
C PHE A 284 16.02 -5.50 9.91
N MET A 285 15.59 -6.58 9.24
CA MET A 285 14.57 -7.49 9.74
C MET A 285 15.23 -8.70 10.38
N SER A 286 14.89 -8.97 11.64
CA SER A 286 15.41 -10.13 12.39
C SER A 286 14.26 -10.96 12.97
N ILE A 287 14.44 -12.28 12.97
CA ILE A 287 13.47 -13.22 13.55
C ILE A 287 13.89 -13.48 14.99
N THR A 288 13.06 -13.11 15.94
CA THR A 288 13.33 -13.28 17.38
C THR A 288 12.58 -14.46 17.97
N SER A 289 11.48 -14.91 17.34
CA SER A 289 10.77 -16.14 17.69
C SER A 289 9.99 -16.69 16.49
N THR A 290 10.10 -18.01 16.27
CA THR A 290 9.35 -18.75 15.24
C THR A 290 8.08 -19.41 15.79
N SER A 291 7.65 -19.05 17.01
CA SER A 291 6.38 -19.55 17.58
C SER A 291 5.21 -19.09 16.72
N SER A 292 4.24 -19.98 16.52
CA SER A 292 2.97 -19.67 15.83
C SER A 292 1.90 -19.09 16.76
N THR A 293 2.13 -19.09 18.06
CA THR A 293 1.18 -18.61 19.07
C THR A 293 1.68 -17.37 19.82
N SER A 294 2.98 -17.11 19.74
CA SER A 294 3.69 -16.02 20.42
C SER A 294 4.98 -15.67 19.68
N GLY A 295 4.93 -15.67 18.36
CA GLY A 295 6.07 -15.36 17.50
C GLY A 295 6.51 -13.91 17.63
N ALA A 296 7.69 -13.62 17.10
CA ALA A 296 8.20 -12.26 17.09
C ALA A 296 9.25 -12.05 15.99
N VAL A 297 9.18 -10.86 15.39
CA VAL A 297 10.21 -10.31 14.52
C VAL A 297 10.54 -8.89 14.97
N GLN A 298 11.70 -8.37 14.56
CA GLN A 298 12.13 -7.03 14.91
C GLN A 298 12.68 -6.31 13.69
N ILE A 299 12.17 -5.10 13.49
CA ILE A 299 12.69 -4.12 12.54
C ILE A 299 13.64 -3.20 13.30
N THR A 300 14.91 -3.19 12.92
CA THR A 300 15.92 -2.28 13.48
C THR A 300 16.19 -1.17 12.47
N TYR A 301 16.14 0.08 12.93
CA TYR A 301 16.42 1.26 12.13
C TYR A 301 17.90 1.66 12.23
N PRO A 302 18.36 2.57 11.36
CA PRO A 302 19.69 3.13 11.45
C PRO A 302 19.92 3.87 12.77
N GLN A 303 21.17 3.87 13.23
CA GLN A 303 21.62 4.68 14.35
C GLN A 303 22.16 6.04 13.89
#